data_AF-H1PNY6-F1
#
_entry.id   AF-H1PNY6-F1
#
_cell.length_a   1.000
_cell.length_b   1.000
_cell.length_c   1.000
_cell.angle_alpha   90.00
_cell.angle_beta   90.00
_cell.angle_gamma   90.00
#
_symmetry.space_group_name_H-M   'P 1'
#
loop_
_entity.id
_entity.type
_entity.pdbx_description
1 polymer ?
#
loop_
_entity_poly.entity_id
_entity_poly.type
_entity_poly.pdbx_seq_one_letter_code
_entity_poly.pdbx_strand_id
1 'polypeptide(L)'
;MLNDDAKMVIEFIDGCRGTLMIKDDLHIKMEFMYSVLHKVETAIKTLPNGEELYLELEDAVIDTINLAKDTYFEYGDNFAQVRESRFFRKVNEEVS
;
A
#
# COMPACT_ATOMS: atom_id res chain seq x y z
N MET A 1 10.21 5.43 9.09
CA MET A 1 9.14 4.70 9.81
C MET A 1 7.95 5.61 9.90
N LEU A 2 6.79 5.18 9.42
CA LEU A 2 5.56 5.98 9.41
C LEU A 2 5.12 6.37 10.84
N ASN A 3 4.70 7.63 11.00
CA ASN A 3 4.03 8.09 12.22
C ASN A 3 2.56 7.59 12.26
N ASP A 4 1.90 7.78 13.39
CA ASP A 4 0.55 7.25 13.61
C ASP A 4 -0.50 7.90 12.70
N ASP A 5 -0.35 9.19 12.38
CA ASP A 5 -1.23 9.89 11.45
C ASP A 5 -1.12 9.34 10.02
N ALA A 6 0.11 9.06 9.56
CA ALA A 6 0.37 8.48 8.25
C ALA A 6 -0.23 7.07 8.12
N LYS A 7 -0.13 6.25 9.18
CA LYS A 7 -0.78 4.93 9.22
C LYS A 7 -2.30 5.06 9.13
N MET A 8 -2.90 5.98 9.90
CA MET A 8 -4.34 6.24 9.86
C MET A 8 -4.82 6.64 8.45
N VAL A 9 -4.04 7.46 7.74
CA VAL A 9 -4.37 7.85 6.36
C VAL A 9 -4.31 6.66 5.40
N ILE A 10 -3.29 5.80 5.50
CA ILE A 10 -3.19 4.59 4.67
C ILE A 10 -4.39 3.67 4.93
N GLU A 11 -4.73 3.41 6.20
CA GLU A 11 -5.88 2.59 6.59
C GLU A 11 -7.20 3.16 6.07
N PHE A 12 -7.37 4.49 6.13
CA PHE A 12 -8.55 5.16 5.57
C PHE A 12 -8.67 4.95 4.07
N ILE A 13 -7.57 5.17 3.32
CA ILE A 13 -7.55 5.00 1.86
C ILE A 13 -7.86 3.54 1.48
N ASP A 14 -7.29 2.58 2.21
CA ASP A 14 -7.55 1.17 1.99
C ASP A 14 -9.01 0.80 2.30
N GLY A 15 -9.58 1.35 3.36
CA GLY A 15 -11.01 1.23 3.65
C GLY A 15 -11.89 1.79 2.53
N CYS A 16 -11.53 2.95 1.95
CA CYS A 16 -12.23 3.51 0.80
C CYS A 16 -12.16 2.63 -0.46
N ARG A 17 -11.02 1.97 -0.71
CA ARG A 17 -10.89 1.00 -1.82
C ARG A 17 -11.70 -0.27 -1.55
N GLY A 18 -11.65 -0.81 -0.33
CA GLY A 18 -12.41 -2.00 0.07
C GLY A 18 -13.92 -1.79 0.05
N THR A 19 -14.39 -0.56 0.30
CA THR A 19 -15.81 -0.17 0.20
C THR A 19 -16.22 0.32 -1.19
N LEU A 20 -15.33 0.19 -2.20
CA LEU A 20 -15.57 0.58 -3.59
C LEU A 20 -15.84 2.08 -3.80
N MET A 21 -15.52 2.92 -2.82
CA MET A 21 -15.60 4.38 -2.93
C MET A 21 -14.49 4.94 -3.82
N ILE A 22 -13.32 4.29 -3.82
CA ILE A 22 -12.20 4.59 -4.72
C ILE A 22 -12.00 3.40 -5.66
N LYS A 23 -12.10 3.65 -6.97
CA LYS A 23 -11.88 2.66 -8.04
C LYS A 23 -10.80 3.13 -8.99
N ASP A 24 -9.63 3.37 -8.44
CA ASP A 24 -8.45 3.77 -9.21
C ASP A 24 -7.78 2.56 -9.88
N ASP A 25 -6.76 2.81 -10.69
CA ASP A 25 -6.02 1.77 -11.40
C ASP A 25 -5.42 0.73 -10.44
N LEU A 26 -5.01 1.16 -9.24
CA LEU A 26 -4.50 0.26 -8.21
C LEU A 26 -5.58 -0.71 -7.74
N HIS A 27 -6.78 -0.23 -7.43
CA HIS A 27 -7.92 -1.08 -7.08
C HIS A 27 -8.22 -2.10 -8.18
N ILE A 28 -8.29 -1.67 -9.45
CA ILE A 28 -8.55 -2.57 -10.59
C ILE A 28 -7.48 -3.66 -10.70
N LYS A 29 -6.20 -3.31 -10.50
CA LYS A 29 -5.10 -4.28 -10.55
C LYS A 29 -5.11 -5.23 -9.36
N MET A 30 -5.46 -4.76 -8.16
CA MET A 30 -5.59 -5.61 -6.98
C MET A 30 -6.73 -6.62 -7.14
N GLU A 31 -7.90 -6.19 -7.61
CA GLU A 31 -9.04 -7.09 -7.89
C GLU A 31 -8.67 -8.18 -8.91
N PHE A 32 -7.98 -7.79 -9.98
CA PHE A 32 -7.49 -8.76 -10.97
C PHE A 32 -6.49 -9.75 -10.36
N MET A 33 -5.57 -9.26 -9.52
CA MET A 33 -4.60 -10.10 -8.83
C MET A 33 -5.29 -11.12 -7.90
N TYR A 34 -6.22 -10.69 -7.05
CA TYR A 34 -6.98 -11.61 -6.19
C TYR A 34 -7.78 -12.62 -7.00
N SER A 35 -8.37 -12.20 -8.13
CA SER A 35 -9.05 -13.13 -9.05
C SER A 35 -8.09 -14.19 -9.61
N VAL A 36 -6.83 -13.85 -9.87
CA VAL A 36 -5.81 -14.81 -10.31
C VAL A 36 -5.37 -15.71 -9.16
N LEU A 37 -5.14 -15.17 -7.95
CA LEU A 37 -4.77 -15.95 -6.77
C LEU A 37 -5.82 -17.02 -6.45
N HIS A 38 -7.12 -16.71 -6.49
CA HIS A 38 -8.17 -17.72 -6.30
C HIS A 38 -8.18 -18.82 -7.36
N LYS A 39 -7.79 -18.51 -8.62
CA LYS A 39 -7.63 -19.56 -9.65
C LYS A 39 -6.44 -20.46 -9.33
N VAL A 40 -5.35 -19.87 -8.84
CA VAL A 40 -4.15 -20.59 -8.40
C VAL A 40 -4.46 -21.46 -7.18
N GLU A 41 -5.17 -20.94 -6.19
CA GLU A 41 -5.69 -21.66 -5.02
C GLU A 41 -6.43 -22.94 -5.46
N THR A 42 -7.38 -22.78 -6.38
CA THR A 42 -8.20 -23.88 -6.89
C THR A 42 -7.34 -24.96 -7.58
N ALA A 43 -6.30 -24.55 -8.31
CA ALA A 43 -5.39 -25.47 -8.97
C ALA A 43 -4.45 -26.18 -7.98
N ILE A 44 -3.87 -25.43 -7.06
CA ILE A 44 -2.83 -25.92 -6.13
C ILE A 44 -3.44 -26.79 -5.02
N LYS A 45 -4.68 -26.54 -4.59
CA LYS A 45 -5.42 -27.39 -3.62
C LYS A 45 -5.53 -28.87 -4.01
N THR A 46 -5.28 -29.21 -5.29
CA THR A 46 -5.23 -30.61 -5.76
C THR A 46 -3.93 -31.34 -5.40
N LEU A 47 -2.90 -30.61 -4.98
CA LEU A 47 -1.58 -31.14 -4.62
C LEU A 47 -1.50 -31.50 -3.14
N PRO A 48 -0.65 -32.47 -2.76
CA PRO A 48 -0.22 -32.63 -1.36
C PRO A 48 0.40 -31.32 -0.86
N ASN A 49 -0.05 -30.82 0.29
CA ASN A 49 0.34 -29.53 0.90
C ASN A 49 -0.02 -28.28 0.08
N GLY A 50 -0.95 -28.41 -0.88
CA GLY A 50 -1.36 -27.27 -1.71
C GLY A 50 -1.95 -26.10 -0.92
N GLU A 51 -2.68 -26.37 0.16
CA GLU A 51 -3.24 -25.33 1.03
C GLU A 51 -2.15 -24.47 1.66
N GLU A 52 -1.14 -25.11 2.25
CA GLU A 52 -0.02 -24.42 2.91
C GLU A 52 0.77 -23.57 1.92
N LEU A 53 1.07 -24.12 0.74
CA LEU A 53 1.75 -23.39 -0.32
C LEU A 53 0.93 -22.20 -0.85
N TYR A 54 -0.40 -22.32 -0.88
CA TYR A 54 -1.26 -21.20 -1.28
C TYR A 54 -1.24 -20.09 -0.22
N LEU A 55 -1.35 -20.43 1.06
CA LEU A 55 -1.29 -19.46 2.15
C LEU A 55 0.06 -18.72 2.16
N GLU A 56 1.18 -19.44 2.00
CA GLU A 56 2.50 -18.82 1.88
C GLU A 56 2.59 -17.84 0.69
N LEU A 57 2.00 -18.18 -0.45
CA LEU A 57 1.96 -17.31 -1.62
C LEU A 57 1.10 -16.06 -1.37
N GLU A 58 -0.09 -16.24 -0.80
CA GLU A 58 -1.02 -15.17 -0.49
C GLU A 58 -0.40 -14.18 0.50
N ASP A 59 0.16 -14.67 1.61
CA ASP A 59 0.85 -13.87 2.63
C ASP A 59 2.01 -13.08 2.01
N ALA A 60 2.87 -13.74 1.22
CA ALA A 60 4.01 -13.07 0.59
C ALA A 60 3.59 -11.94 -0.35
N VAL A 61 2.49 -12.12 -1.09
CA VAL A 61 1.95 -11.09 -1.99
C VAL A 61 1.36 -9.92 -1.19
N ILE A 62 0.56 -10.20 -0.17
CA ILE A 62 -0.09 -9.18 0.65
C ILE A 62 0.96 -8.35 1.41
N ASP A 63 1.94 -9.01 2.03
CA ASP A 63 3.03 -8.35 2.75
C ASP A 63 3.85 -7.46 1.83
N THR A 64 4.16 -7.92 0.62
CA THR A 64 4.88 -7.11 -0.37
C THR A 64 4.10 -5.86 -0.76
N ILE A 65 2.78 -5.97 -0.95
CA ILE A 65 1.92 -4.82 -1.27
C ILE A 65 1.87 -3.83 -0.11
N ASN A 66 1.69 -4.31 1.11
CA ASN A 66 1.64 -3.46 2.30
C ASN A 66 2.97 -2.73 2.50
N LEU A 67 4.09 -3.44 2.40
CA LEU A 67 5.41 -2.84 2.50
C LEU A 67 5.66 -1.79 1.40
N ALA A 68 5.21 -2.05 0.17
CA ALA A 68 5.32 -1.09 -0.92
C ALA A 68 4.50 0.18 -0.64
N LYS A 69 3.25 0.03 -0.18
CA LYS A 69 2.39 1.17 0.20
C LYS A 69 3.07 2.03 1.27
N ASP A 70 3.54 1.39 2.35
CA ASP A 70 4.20 2.08 3.45
C ASP A 70 5.45 2.83 2.99
N THR A 71 6.28 2.17 2.19
CA THR A 71 7.53 2.75 1.65
C THR A 71 7.26 3.97 0.78
N TYR A 72 6.32 3.88 -0.16
CA TYR A 72 6.01 5.00 -1.05
C TYR A 72 5.30 6.15 -0.33
N PHE A 73 4.45 5.85 0.65
CA PHE A 73 3.83 6.88 1.48
C PHE A 73 4.90 7.62 2.31
N GLU A 74 5.83 6.88 2.92
CA GLU A 74 6.96 7.47 3.66
C GLU A 74 7.82 8.38 2.76
N TYR A 75 8.11 7.97 1.52
CA TYR A 75 8.83 8.83 0.58
C TYR A 75 8.05 10.10 0.21
N GLY A 76 6.73 9.98 0.04
CA GLY A 76 5.86 11.13 -0.22
C GLY A 76 5.85 12.13 0.94
N ASP A 77 5.69 11.64 2.17
CA ASP A 77 5.68 12.46 3.39
C ASP A 77 7.03 13.17 3.59
N ASN A 78 8.14 12.43 3.49
CA ASN A 78 9.48 13.01 3.57
C ASN A 78 9.72 14.09 2.49
N PHE A 79 9.25 13.88 1.25
CA PHE A 79 9.36 14.89 0.20
C PHE A 79 8.54 16.14 0.50
N ALA A 80 7.32 15.99 1.04
CA ALA A 80 6.48 17.11 1.45
C ALA A 80 7.16 17.95 2.54
N GLN A 81 7.71 17.31 3.58
CA GLN A 81 8.46 17.96 4.65
C GLN A 81 9.70 18.72 4.11
N VAL A 82 10.41 18.17 3.13
CA VAL A 82 11.52 18.87 2.47
C VAL A 82 11.03 20.11 1.69
N ARG A 83 9.87 20.07 1.04
CA ARG A 83 9.31 21.25 0.37
C ARG A 83 8.89 22.33 1.38
N GLU A 84 8.21 21.94 2.46
CA GLU A 84 7.80 22.86 3.52
C GLU A 84 9.02 23.53 4.16
N SER A 85 10.04 22.75 4.56
CA SER A 85 11.26 23.30 5.16
C SER A 85 12.01 24.28 4.24
N ARG A 86 12.04 24.04 2.92
CA ARG A 86 12.58 25.00 1.94
C ARG A 86 11.75 26.27 1.84
N PHE A 87 10.42 26.16 1.89
CA PHE A 87 9.53 27.32 1.90
C PHE A 87 9.73 28.17 3.15
N PHE A 88 9.75 27.55 4.34
CA PHE A 88 9.98 28.25 5.60
C PHE A 88 11.38 28.88 5.70
N ARG A 89 12.41 28.25 5.12
CA ARG A 89 13.74 28.87 5.01
C ARG A 89 13.72 30.14 4.17
N LYS A 90 13.05 30.15 3.02
CA LYS A 90 12.90 31.35 2.19
C LYS A 90 12.13 32.46 2.89
N VAL A 91 11.05 32.13 3.60
CA VAL A 91 10.27 33.13 4.34
C VAL A 91 11.10 33.76 5.47
N ASN A 92 11.93 32.98 6.18
CA ASN A 92 12.81 33.54 7.21
C ASN A 92 13.95 34.41 6.63
N GLU A 93 14.45 34.09 5.43
CA GLU A 93 15.44 34.91 4.73
C GLU A 93 14.84 36.23 4.20
N GLU A 94 13.54 36.27 3.86
CA GLU A 94 12.86 37.48 3.39
C GLU A 94 12.40 38.44 4.51
N VAL A 95 12.35 37.96 5.76
CA VAL A 95 11.88 38.72 6.94
C VAL A 95 13.05 39.16 7.85
N SER A 96 14.30 38.79 7.51
CA SER A 96 15.53 39.23 8.19
C SER A 96 16.21 40.39 7.47
#